data_AF-A0A8S1N6N4-F1
#
_entry.id   AF-A0A8S1N6N4-F1
#
_cell.length_a   1.000
_cell.length_b   1.000
_cell.length_c   1.000
_cell.angle_alpha   90.00
_cell.angle_beta   90.00
_cell.angle_gamma   90.00
#
_symmetry.space_group_name_H-M   'P 1'
#
loop_
_entity.id
_entity.type
_entity.pdbx_description
1 polymer ?
#
loop_
_entity_poly.entity_id
_entity_poly.type
_entity_poly.pdbx_seq_one_letter_code
_entity_poly.pdbx_strand_id
1 'polypeptide(L)'
;MPIDLKEEDIKKEETAEKDITKIERPRKMVFCRDDCVVLQLQQYIVLVSQDSYTKVKMSNPHFQIKQEYDGVRILTQKKNEILRKLPDSFVNGLNYILHMNHLNKRILLKMMNQIQKTELGEAVNDCIKSGQFEINPEYQMKLLKAASYGKTFLGNQLIYPNLLNETCKYLRVSNALRRNGTTGGRVVTYEQTLQLIKNPDLFITLLLKYNLHYLVIEISRFLKYQIKQKSTIYTHWACCKVESQQDDEQLCQIIKEKIKEQKGISFTQIAQKSIEIVKSQLDRKLLDNEQSLSKRIPVLIWMANYQQGNNNSYYEKALIDAINSKDSNLIYLVIMKFLKTDMDETYKFGILSQNQISQAHLIYYLRNFDDKYQQKYLQYLKNMMKVDIQPSIKLINKVAQMRKLDFQNLLRNSLKKRVKIHSIAKCYKHKQEH
;
A
#
# COMPACT_ATOMS: atom_id res chain seq x y z
N MET A 1 26.30 14.51 -9.28
CA MET A 1 27.19 15.66 -9.06
C MET A 1 26.35 16.70 -8.34
N PRO A 2 26.87 17.34 -7.28
CA PRO A 2 26.25 18.57 -6.78
C PRO A 2 26.09 19.55 -7.94
N ILE A 3 25.07 20.40 -7.89
CA ILE A 3 25.03 21.58 -8.74
C ILE A 3 26.18 22.44 -8.22
N ASP A 4 27.35 22.35 -8.86
CA ASP A 4 28.43 23.32 -8.65
C ASP A 4 27.93 24.64 -9.20
N LEU A 5 27.28 25.42 -8.34
CA LEU A 5 27.07 26.84 -8.55
C LEU A 5 28.46 27.46 -8.56
N LYS A 6 28.98 27.78 -9.75
CA LYS A 6 30.26 28.50 -9.83
C LYS A 6 30.04 29.89 -9.24
N GLU A 7 31.05 30.46 -8.59
CA GLU A 7 30.95 31.82 -8.03
C GLU A 7 30.54 32.86 -9.08
N GLU A 8 30.88 32.61 -10.35
CA GLU A 8 30.49 33.42 -11.52
C GLU A 8 28.97 33.46 -11.77
N ASP A 9 28.21 32.49 -11.26
CA ASP A 9 26.74 32.43 -11.38
C ASP A 9 26.02 33.21 -10.25
N ILE A 10 26.76 33.74 -9.27
CA ILE A 10 26.22 34.44 -8.10
C ILE A 10 26.34 35.95 -8.33
N LYS A 11 25.37 36.55 -9.01
CA LYS A 11 25.17 38.01 -8.93
C LYS A 11 24.51 38.35 -7.60
N LYS A 12 25.29 38.84 -6.63
CA LYS A 12 24.77 39.50 -5.43
C LYS A 12 24.32 40.91 -5.83
N GLU A 13 23.04 41.08 -6.14
CA GLU A 13 22.42 42.40 -6.29
C GLU A 13 21.61 42.74 -5.02
N GLU A 14 21.66 43.99 -4.59
CA GLU A 14 21.26 44.47 -3.26
C GLU A 14 19.74 44.49 -3.00
N THR A 15 19.36 44.06 -1.79
CA THR A 15 18.02 44.13 -1.15
C THR A 15 16.87 43.47 -1.92
N ALA A 16 16.40 42.32 -1.39
CA ALA A 16 15.32 41.52 -1.99
C ALA A 16 14.04 42.34 -2.30
N GLU A 17 13.66 43.31 -1.47
CA GLU A 17 12.40 44.05 -1.65
C GLU A 17 12.37 44.99 -2.87
N LYS A 18 13.50 45.56 -3.28
CA LYS A 18 13.51 46.61 -4.32
C LYS A 18 13.57 46.06 -5.75
N ASP A 19 14.08 44.85 -5.96
CA ASP A 19 14.28 44.25 -7.30
C ASP A 19 13.27 43.16 -7.70
N ILE A 20 12.41 42.67 -6.79
CA ILE A 20 11.36 41.68 -7.14
C ILE A 20 10.39 42.22 -8.21
N THR A 21 10.22 43.54 -8.30
CA THR A 21 9.40 44.20 -9.33
C THR A 21 9.95 44.06 -10.75
N LYS A 22 11.26 43.77 -10.89
CA LYS A 22 11.94 43.53 -12.19
C LYS A 22 12.01 42.05 -12.56
N ILE A 23 11.62 41.15 -11.67
CA ILE A 23 11.67 39.71 -11.90
C ILE A 23 10.45 39.30 -12.73
N GLU A 24 10.70 38.60 -13.83
CA GLU A 24 9.65 37.97 -14.66
C GLU A 24 8.68 37.16 -13.77
N ARG A 25 7.38 37.20 -14.07
CA ARG A 25 6.36 36.53 -13.24
C ARG A 25 6.73 35.06 -13.03
N PRO A 26 6.91 34.61 -11.77
CA PRO A 26 7.34 33.25 -11.51
C PRO A 26 6.24 32.26 -11.90
N ARG A 27 6.65 31.18 -12.57
CA ARG A 27 5.75 30.06 -12.92
C ARG A 27 5.32 29.29 -11.67
N LYS A 28 6.21 29.21 -10.69
CA LYS A 28 5.98 28.51 -9.42
C LYS A 28 6.83 29.09 -8.31
N MET A 29 6.32 29.02 -7.09
CA MET A 29 7.00 29.40 -5.86
C MET A 29 6.88 28.26 -4.86
N VAL A 30 7.98 27.91 -4.20
CA VAL A 30 8.03 26.86 -3.17
C VAL A 30 9.00 27.26 -2.05
N PHE A 31 8.75 26.79 -0.84
CA PHE A 31 9.69 27.00 0.27
C PHE A 31 10.81 25.95 0.25
N CYS A 32 12.02 26.37 0.63
CA CYS A 32 13.16 25.52 0.91
C CYS A 32 13.50 25.64 2.39
N ARG A 33 12.83 24.82 3.22
CA ARG A 33 12.77 24.98 4.69
C ARG A 33 12.18 26.35 5.06
N ASP A 34 12.65 26.93 6.16
CA ASP A 34 12.04 28.11 6.79
C ASP A 34 12.65 29.43 6.30
N ASP A 35 13.88 29.39 5.78
CA ASP A 35 14.69 30.61 5.55
C ASP A 35 14.82 31.02 4.08
N CYS A 36 14.28 30.23 3.14
CA CYS A 36 14.49 30.45 1.71
C CYS A 36 13.26 30.11 0.88
N VAL A 37 12.92 31.00 -0.06
CA VAL A 37 11.88 30.80 -1.06
C VAL A 37 12.54 30.59 -2.42
N VAL A 38 12.08 29.57 -3.14
CA VAL A 38 12.60 29.21 -4.47
C VAL A 38 11.55 29.54 -5.52
N LEU A 39 11.91 30.43 -6.43
CA LEU A 39 11.09 30.85 -7.56
C LEU A 39 11.54 30.16 -8.84
N GLN A 40 10.58 29.58 -9.57
CA GLN A 40 10.80 29.01 -10.88
C GLN A 40 10.48 30.04 -11.97
N LEU A 41 11.49 30.42 -12.75
CA LEU A 41 11.35 31.18 -13.99
C LEU A 41 11.52 30.26 -15.22
N GLN A 42 11.44 30.81 -16.43
CA GLN A 42 11.49 30.00 -17.66
C GLN A 42 12.82 29.25 -17.87
N GLN A 43 13.96 29.86 -17.54
CA GLN A 43 15.28 29.24 -17.64
C GLN A 43 16.11 29.35 -16.36
N TYR A 44 15.53 29.90 -15.29
CA TYR A 44 16.25 30.24 -14.07
C TYR A 44 15.50 29.75 -12.84
N ILE A 45 16.27 29.47 -11.80
CA ILE A 45 15.78 29.36 -10.44
C ILE A 45 16.29 30.56 -9.67
N VAL A 46 15.41 31.27 -8.97
CA VAL A 46 15.79 32.37 -8.08
C VAL A 46 15.61 31.90 -6.65
N LEU A 47 16.69 31.95 -5.88
CA LEU A 47 16.71 31.68 -4.44
C LEU A 47 16.57 33.02 -3.73
N VAL A 48 15.52 33.18 -2.95
CA VAL A 48 15.25 34.41 -2.20
C VAL A 48 15.37 34.09 -0.72
N SER A 49 16.32 34.75 -0.07
CA SER A 49 16.51 34.76 1.38
C SER A 49 16.04 36.11 1.95
N GLN A 50 16.06 36.27 3.27
CA GLN A 50 15.66 37.53 3.91
C GLN A 50 16.45 38.73 3.38
N ASP A 51 17.76 38.58 3.20
CA ASP A 51 18.65 39.72 2.90
C ASP A 51 19.15 39.75 1.45
N SER A 52 19.02 38.66 0.70
CA SER A 52 19.60 38.52 -0.63
C SER A 52 18.83 37.59 -1.54
N TYR A 53 19.01 37.74 -2.85
CA TYR A 53 18.59 36.75 -3.83
C TYR A 53 19.75 36.30 -4.72
N THR A 54 19.68 35.06 -5.17
CA THR A 54 20.64 34.47 -6.14
C THR A 54 19.87 33.89 -7.31
N LYS A 55 20.21 34.30 -8.53
CA LYS A 55 19.59 33.81 -9.77
C LYS A 55 20.50 32.81 -10.47
N VAL A 56 20.09 31.55 -10.50
CA VAL A 56 20.83 30.43 -11.09
C VAL A 56 20.23 30.05 -12.44
N LYS A 57 21.05 29.96 -13.49
CA LYS A 57 20.62 29.47 -14.80
C LYS A 57 20.58 27.95 -14.82
N MET A 58 19.44 27.38 -15.22
CA MET A 58 19.30 25.94 -15.33
C MET A 58 19.83 25.44 -16.67
N SER A 59 20.55 24.30 -16.65
CA SER A 59 21.07 23.70 -17.89
C SER A 59 19.98 23.22 -18.83
N ASN A 60 18.79 22.90 -18.31
CA ASN A 60 17.62 22.50 -19.10
C ASN A 60 16.45 23.46 -18.79
N PRO A 61 15.86 24.15 -19.78
CA PRO A 61 14.72 25.04 -19.57
C PRO A 61 13.43 24.30 -19.20
N HIS A 62 13.33 23.00 -19.50
CA HIS A 62 12.20 22.15 -19.14
C HIS A 62 12.48 21.42 -17.82
N PHE A 63 12.27 22.13 -16.72
CA PHE A 63 12.35 21.58 -15.37
C PHE A 63 11.07 21.87 -14.58
N GLN A 64 10.84 21.10 -13.51
CA GLN A 64 9.79 21.36 -12.54
C GLN A 64 10.39 21.33 -11.14
N ILE A 65 9.92 22.23 -10.28
CA ILE A 65 10.30 22.23 -8.87
C ILE A 65 9.16 21.70 -7.99
N LYS A 66 9.52 20.96 -6.94
CA LYS A 66 8.57 20.46 -5.93
C LYS A 66 9.18 20.63 -4.54
N GLN A 67 8.38 21.18 -3.63
CA GLN A 67 8.75 21.25 -2.23
C GLN A 67 8.84 19.86 -1.63
N GLU A 68 9.94 19.59 -0.92
CA GLU A 68 10.19 18.38 -0.15
C GLU A 68 10.41 18.75 1.33
N TYR A 69 10.55 17.73 2.19
CA TYR A 69 10.72 17.92 3.63
C TYR A 69 11.92 18.82 4.01
N ASP A 70 13.08 18.59 3.40
CA ASP A 70 14.34 19.25 3.76
C ASP A 70 14.98 20.04 2.60
N GLY A 71 14.20 20.34 1.56
CA GLY A 71 14.68 21.08 0.39
C GLY A 71 13.69 21.12 -0.76
N VAL A 72 14.20 21.37 -1.96
CA VAL A 72 13.42 21.48 -3.19
C VAL A 72 13.92 20.47 -4.21
N ARG A 73 13.03 19.58 -4.66
CA ARG A 73 13.34 18.65 -5.73
C ARG A 73 13.24 19.35 -7.07
N ILE A 74 14.27 19.19 -7.90
CA ILE A 74 14.34 19.69 -9.27
C ILE A 74 14.28 18.49 -10.20
N LEU A 75 13.22 18.43 -10.99
CA LEU A 75 12.96 17.35 -11.93
C LEU A 75 13.14 17.85 -13.36
N THR A 76 13.97 17.15 -14.11
CA THR A 76 14.08 17.31 -15.57
C THR A 76 13.78 15.98 -16.23
N GLN A 77 13.67 15.94 -17.56
CA GLN A 77 13.49 14.69 -18.29
C GLN A 77 14.62 13.66 -18.06
N LYS A 78 15.83 14.13 -17.71
CA LYS A 78 17.03 13.27 -17.59
C LYS A 78 17.56 13.15 -16.16
N LYS A 79 17.26 14.11 -15.29
CA LYS A 79 17.83 14.21 -13.94
C LYS A 79 16.77 14.45 -12.89
N ASN A 80 17.00 13.86 -11.72
CA ASN A 80 16.28 14.12 -10.48
C ASN A 80 17.31 14.64 -9.47
N GLU A 81 17.25 15.92 -9.15
CA GLU A 81 18.20 16.62 -8.28
C GLU A 81 17.49 17.18 -7.05
N ILE A 82 18.24 17.46 -5.99
CA ILE A 82 17.68 18.06 -4.78
C ILE A 82 18.54 19.25 -4.36
N LEU A 83 17.90 20.41 -4.27
CA LEU A 83 18.45 21.63 -3.73
C LEU A 83 18.19 21.66 -2.23
N ARG A 84 19.22 21.92 -1.42
CA ARG A 84 19.13 21.97 0.04
C ARG A 84 20.02 23.08 0.59
N LYS A 85 19.62 23.65 1.73
CA LYS A 85 20.48 24.51 2.53
C LYS A 85 21.66 23.70 3.05
N LEU A 86 22.88 24.19 2.87
CA LEU A 86 24.07 23.61 3.48
C LEU A 86 24.02 23.86 4.99
N PRO A 87 24.15 22.82 5.84
CA PRO A 87 24.24 23.03 7.28
C PRO A 87 25.62 23.55 7.66
N ASP A 88 25.70 24.38 8.71
CA ASP A 88 26.97 24.97 9.18
C ASP A 88 28.01 23.91 9.52
N SER A 89 27.54 22.80 10.09
CA SER A 89 28.36 21.62 10.39
C SER A 89 29.07 21.04 9.15
N PHE A 90 28.47 21.13 7.97
CA PHE A 90 29.06 20.69 6.71
C PHE A 90 30.15 21.65 6.22
N VAL A 91 29.95 22.96 6.40
CA VAL A 91 30.98 23.98 6.12
C VAL A 91 32.18 23.78 7.03
N ASN A 92 31.95 23.61 8.33
CA ASN A 92 32.99 23.31 9.31
C ASN A 92 33.69 21.98 8.98
N GLY A 93 32.92 20.94 8.65
CA GLY A 93 33.40 19.62 8.25
C GLY A 93 34.38 19.64 7.06
N LEU A 94 34.07 20.43 6.03
CA LEU A 94 34.96 20.62 4.88
C LEU A 94 36.27 21.29 5.29
N ASN A 95 36.20 22.32 6.14
CA ASN A 95 37.40 23.01 6.65
C ASN A 95 38.31 22.06 7.43
N TYR A 96 37.74 21.13 8.22
CA TYR A 96 38.51 20.11 8.92
C TYR A 96 39.20 19.15 7.95
N ILE A 97 38.50 18.64 6.92
CA ILE A 97 39.10 17.71 5.95
C ILE A 97 40.24 18.39 5.16
N LEU A 98 40.04 19.63 4.72
CA LEU A 98 41.05 20.38 4.00
C LEU A 98 42.29 20.59 4.87
N HIS A 99 42.13 21.05 6.12
CA HIS A 99 43.25 21.18 7.05
C HIS A 99 44.00 19.86 7.27
N MET A 100 43.28 18.74 7.40
CA MET A 100 43.88 17.42 7.60
C MET A 100 44.70 16.92 6.40
N ASN A 101 44.31 17.28 5.17
CA ASN A 101 45.06 16.90 3.97
C ASN A 101 46.35 17.70 3.78
N HIS A 102 46.41 18.92 4.34
CA HIS A 102 47.58 19.81 4.25
C HIS A 102 48.57 19.64 5.42
N LEU A 103 48.18 19.01 6.53
CA LEU A 103 49.01 18.90 7.73
C LEU A 103 49.78 17.57 7.82
N ASN A 104 51.08 17.66 8.12
CA ASN A 104 51.93 16.50 8.41
C ASN A 104 51.47 15.75 9.68
N LYS A 105 51.46 14.41 9.65
CA LYS A 105 51.05 13.53 10.78
C LYS A 105 51.65 13.90 12.15
N ARG A 106 52.90 14.40 12.18
CA ARG A 106 53.59 14.82 13.43
C ARG A 106 53.03 16.12 14.02
N ILE A 107 52.54 17.04 13.19
CA ILE A 107 51.97 18.32 13.62
C ILE A 107 50.58 18.08 14.21
N LEU A 108 49.80 17.21 13.56
CA LEU A 108 48.49 16.78 14.05
C LEU A 108 48.54 16.19 15.47
N LEU A 109 49.51 15.30 15.74
CA LEU A 109 49.70 14.73 17.08
C LEU A 109 50.01 15.77 18.16
N LYS A 110 50.74 16.85 17.82
CA LYS A 110 51.04 17.95 18.75
C LYS A 110 49.81 18.84 18.99
N MET A 111 49.05 19.14 17.94
CA MET A 111 47.82 19.94 18.05
C MET A 111 46.71 19.20 18.79
N MET A 112 46.61 17.87 18.63
CA MET A 112 45.63 17.04 19.35
C MET A 112 45.77 17.10 20.88
N ASN A 113 46.98 17.31 21.40
CA ASN A 113 47.22 17.48 22.84
C ASN A 113 46.78 18.86 23.37
N GLN A 114 46.46 19.80 22.49
CA GLN A 114 46.06 21.18 22.81
C GLN A 114 44.57 21.46 22.59
N ILE A 115 43.84 20.55 21.92
CA ILE A 115 42.41 20.73 21.63
C ILE A 115 41.61 20.47 22.92
N GLN A 116 40.73 21.41 23.27
CA GLN A 116 39.82 21.21 24.40
C GLN A 116 38.84 20.08 24.08
N LYS A 117 38.53 19.23 25.08
CA LYS A 117 37.62 18.08 24.87
C LYS A 117 36.23 18.50 24.36
N THR A 118 35.80 19.72 24.66
CA THR A 118 34.55 20.34 24.18
C THR A 118 34.59 20.61 22.68
N GLU A 119 35.63 21.31 22.18
CA GLU A 119 35.84 21.60 20.76
C GLU A 119 35.96 20.32 19.93
N LEU A 120 36.64 19.30 20.49
CA LEU A 120 36.71 17.99 19.85
C LEU A 120 35.33 17.31 19.77
N GLY A 121 34.49 17.49 20.79
CA GLY A 121 33.11 17.01 20.79
C GLY A 121 32.27 17.63 19.68
N GLU A 122 32.38 18.94 19.50
CA GLU A 122 31.71 19.68 18.42
C GLU A 122 32.19 19.24 17.05
N ALA A 123 33.51 19.16 16.83
CA ALA A 123 34.08 18.71 15.56
C ALA A 123 33.64 17.28 15.18
N VAL A 124 33.54 16.38 16.16
CA VAL A 124 33.01 15.02 15.93
C VAL A 124 31.53 15.08 15.54
N ASN A 125 30.71 15.86 16.25
CA ASN A 125 29.30 16.03 15.92
C ASN A 125 29.12 16.63 14.51
N ASP A 126 29.94 17.60 14.15
CA ASP A 126 29.93 18.23 12.83
C ASP A 126 30.31 17.24 11.73
N CYS A 127 31.30 16.38 11.96
CA CYS A 127 31.62 15.28 11.03
C CYS A 127 30.44 14.29 10.87
N ILE A 128 29.72 13.98 11.96
CA ILE A 128 28.53 13.10 11.92
C ILE A 128 27.42 13.75 11.09
N LYS A 129 27.05 15.01 11.39
CA LYS A 129 26.02 15.76 10.66
C LYS A 129 26.41 15.98 9.20
N SER A 130 27.68 16.25 8.93
CA SER A 130 28.20 16.34 7.57
C SER A 130 28.01 15.04 6.81
N GLY A 131 28.30 13.91 7.45
CA GLY A 131 28.08 12.58 6.88
C GLY A 131 26.60 12.30 6.57
N GLN A 132 25.68 12.82 7.39
CA GLN A 132 24.23 12.73 7.15
C GLN A 132 23.79 13.55 5.92
N PHE A 133 24.41 14.72 5.71
CA PHE A 133 24.13 15.57 4.55
C PHE A 133 24.69 14.99 3.25
N GLU A 134 25.90 14.44 3.30
CA GLU A 134 26.65 13.97 2.12
C GLU A 134 25.91 12.87 1.34
N ILE A 135 26.00 12.96 0.01
CA ILE A 135 25.40 11.99 -0.91
C ILE A 135 26.43 10.99 -1.44
N ASN A 136 27.66 11.45 -1.67
CA ASN A 136 28.74 10.60 -2.15
C ASN A 136 29.21 9.66 -1.02
N PRO A 137 29.10 8.34 -1.21
CA PRO A 137 29.45 7.38 -0.18
C PRO A 137 30.93 7.40 0.23
N GLU A 138 31.84 7.83 -0.65
CA GLU A 138 33.26 7.90 -0.33
C GLU A 138 33.56 9.02 0.67
N TYR A 139 33.06 10.23 0.41
CA TYR A 139 33.21 11.37 1.32
C TYR A 139 32.46 11.13 2.63
N GLN A 140 31.26 10.56 2.56
CA GLN A 140 30.51 10.15 3.74
C GLN A 140 31.30 9.16 4.61
N MET A 141 31.97 8.16 4.01
CA MET A 141 32.81 7.22 4.74
C MET A 141 34.00 7.91 5.40
N LYS A 142 34.66 8.86 4.72
CA LYS A 142 35.78 9.64 5.28
C LYS A 142 35.35 10.43 6.52
N LEU A 143 34.22 11.14 6.43
CA LEU A 143 33.63 11.91 7.53
C LEU A 143 33.29 11.02 8.75
N LEU A 144 32.63 9.88 8.52
CA LEU A 144 32.25 8.97 9.61
C LEU A 144 33.47 8.29 10.24
N LYS A 145 34.52 7.99 9.48
CA LYS A 145 35.79 7.48 10.03
C LYS A 145 36.49 8.52 10.90
N ALA A 146 36.52 9.78 10.46
CA ALA A 146 37.06 10.88 11.26
C ALA A 146 36.29 11.05 12.57
N ALA A 147 34.96 11.04 12.51
CA ALA A 147 34.10 11.08 13.70
C ALA A 147 34.35 9.88 14.64
N SER A 148 34.47 8.67 14.09
CA SER A 148 34.76 7.46 14.88
C SER A 148 36.10 7.55 15.59
N TYR A 149 37.12 8.11 14.94
CA TYR A 149 38.44 8.31 15.52
C TYR A 149 38.42 9.40 16.60
N GLY A 150 37.82 10.56 16.34
CA GLY A 150 37.71 11.63 17.34
C GLY A 150 36.95 11.19 18.60
N LYS A 151 35.93 10.35 18.42
CA LYS A 151 35.15 9.78 19.52
C LYS A 151 35.99 8.94 20.50
N THR A 152 37.08 8.30 20.08
CA THR A 152 37.89 7.48 21.00
C THR A 152 38.60 8.31 22.08
N PHE A 153 38.76 9.61 21.86
CA PHE A 153 39.37 10.55 22.79
C PHE A 153 38.35 11.27 23.69
N LEU A 154 37.06 11.04 23.45
CA LEU A 154 35.95 11.66 24.18
C LEU A 154 35.33 10.64 25.15
N GLY A 155 35.05 11.09 26.37
CA GLY A 155 34.28 10.29 27.34
C GLY A 155 32.79 10.28 27.00
N ASN A 156 32.04 9.35 27.61
CA ASN A 156 30.59 9.15 27.38
C ASN A 156 29.70 10.37 27.71
N GLN A 157 30.25 11.41 28.34
CA GLN A 157 29.51 12.60 28.77
C GLN A 157 29.31 13.64 27.64
N LEU A 158 30.16 13.65 26.61
CA LEU A 158 30.15 14.69 25.56
C LEU A 158 29.44 14.24 24.28
N ILE A 159 29.36 12.93 24.02
CA ILE A 159 28.71 12.40 22.82
C ILE A 159 27.87 11.17 23.20
N TYR A 160 26.63 11.16 22.74
CA TYR A 160 25.74 10.01 22.93
C TYR A 160 26.38 8.72 22.36
N PRO A 161 26.59 7.67 23.17
CA PRO A 161 27.36 6.49 22.78
C PRO A 161 26.85 5.78 21.53
N ASN A 162 25.55 5.79 21.24
CA ASN A 162 24.98 5.08 20.10
C ASN A 162 24.78 5.95 18.84
N LEU A 163 24.98 7.27 18.93
CA LEU A 163 24.66 8.22 17.84
C LEU A 163 25.33 7.85 16.52
N LEU A 164 26.62 7.52 16.55
CA LEU A 164 27.38 7.15 15.36
C LEU A 164 26.87 5.82 14.77
N ASN A 165 26.54 4.85 15.61
CA ASN A 165 26.05 3.54 15.19
C ASN A 165 24.67 3.68 14.53
N GLU A 166 23.77 4.46 15.12
CA GLU A 166 22.45 4.77 14.56
C GLU A 166 22.57 5.55 13.25
N THR A 167 23.43 6.56 13.20
CA THR A 167 23.69 7.34 11.99
C THR A 167 24.17 6.44 10.86
N CYS A 168 25.17 5.57 11.12
CA CYS A 168 25.65 4.58 10.17
C CYS A 168 24.54 3.61 9.74
N LYS A 169 23.68 3.15 10.66
CA LYS A 169 22.56 2.25 10.37
C LYS A 169 21.60 2.88 9.36
N TYR A 170 21.18 4.13 9.59
CA TYR A 170 20.26 4.82 8.69
C TYR A 170 20.90 5.25 7.37
N LEU A 171 22.19 5.61 7.37
CA LEU A 171 22.93 5.91 6.15
C LEU A 171 23.09 4.69 5.24
N ARG A 172 23.24 3.48 5.79
CA ARG A 172 23.21 2.25 4.98
C ARG A 172 21.89 2.08 4.25
N VAL A 173 20.77 2.35 4.92
CA VAL A 173 19.43 2.31 4.32
C VAL A 173 19.29 3.37 3.22
N SER A 174 19.64 4.63 3.52
CA SER A 174 19.63 5.73 2.54
C SER A 174 20.48 5.39 1.31
N ASN A 175 21.68 4.86 1.50
CA ASN A 175 22.57 4.49 0.39
C ASN A 175 22.04 3.30 -0.41
N ALA A 176 21.38 2.33 0.22
CA ALA A 176 20.73 1.23 -0.50
C ALA A 176 19.58 1.73 -1.39
N LEU A 177 18.82 2.73 -0.92
CA LEU A 177 17.78 3.40 -1.73
C LEU A 177 18.37 4.21 -2.90
N ARG A 178 19.57 4.79 -2.72
CA ARG A 178 20.28 5.56 -3.76
C ARG A 178 20.97 4.67 -4.82
N ARG A 179 21.55 3.53 -4.41
CA ARG A 179 22.50 2.72 -5.22
C ARG A 179 21.88 1.65 -6.13
N ASN A 180 20.57 1.50 -6.22
CA ASN A 180 19.95 0.51 -7.12
C ASN A 180 20.07 0.95 -8.60
N GLY A 181 21.27 0.76 -9.14
CA GLY A 181 21.85 1.34 -10.36
C GLY A 181 21.47 0.71 -11.69
N THR A 182 20.31 0.10 -11.81
CA THR A 182 19.78 -0.36 -13.12
C THR A 182 18.32 0.01 -13.35
N THR A 183 17.54 0.22 -12.29
CA THR A 183 16.16 0.71 -12.37
C THR A 183 15.84 1.52 -11.11
N GLY A 184 16.06 2.84 -11.16
CA GLY A 184 15.47 3.77 -10.19
C GLY A 184 16.23 3.98 -8.87
N GLY A 185 17.54 4.23 -8.91
CA GLY A 185 18.24 4.86 -7.79
C GLY A 185 17.54 6.15 -7.37
N ARG A 186 17.17 6.29 -6.09
CA ARG A 186 16.37 7.42 -5.62
C ARG A 186 17.24 8.51 -5.02
N VAL A 187 16.91 9.75 -5.34
CA VAL A 187 17.40 10.91 -4.58
C VAL A 187 16.55 11.04 -3.31
N VAL A 188 17.04 10.43 -2.24
CA VAL A 188 16.49 10.49 -0.89
C VAL A 188 17.53 11.05 0.07
N THR A 189 17.10 11.92 0.97
CA THR A 189 17.96 12.53 1.99
C THR A 189 17.98 11.68 3.26
N TYR A 190 18.93 11.96 4.15
CA TYR A 190 18.98 11.30 5.45
C TYR A 190 17.71 11.60 6.27
N GLU A 191 17.24 12.86 6.27
CA GLU A 191 16.01 13.24 6.99
C GLU A 191 14.77 12.57 6.40
N GLN A 192 14.64 12.54 5.08
CA GLN A 192 13.55 11.79 4.42
C GLN A 192 13.60 10.30 4.77
N THR A 193 14.80 9.71 4.80
CA THR A 193 14.99 8.31 5.20
C THR A 193 14.55 8.09 6.65
N LEU A 194 14.90 8.98 7.57
CA LEU A 194 14.45 8.92 8.96
C LEU A 194 12.92 9.00 9.07
N GLN A 195 12.28 9.92 8.34
CA GLN A 195 10.82 10.04 8.36
C GLN A 195 10.13 8.80 7.81
N LEU A 196 10.66 8.21 6.73
CA LEU A 196 10.17 6.95 6.18
C LEU A 196 10.33 5.80 7.18
N ILE A 197 11.48 5.72 7.84
CA ILE A 197 11.80 4.71 8.84
C ILE A 197 10.86 4.81 10.06
N LYS A 198 10.51 6.02 10.49
CA LYS A 198 9.51 6.26 11.55
C LYS A 198 8.10 5.76 11.18
N ASN A 199 7.76 5.72 9.90
CA ASN A 199 6.48 5.24 9.40
C ASN A 199 6.65 4.00 8.49
N PRO A 200 6.79 2.80 9.07
CA PRO A 200 7.14 1.59 8.32
C PRO A 200 6.09 1.22 7.26
N ASP A 201 4.81 1.51 7.49
CA ASP A 201 3.73 1.19 6.55
C ASP A 201 3.81 2.04 5.27
N LEU A 202 4.08 3.34 5.43
CA LEU A 202 4.35 4.25 4.31
C LEU A 202 5.60 3.84 3.55
N PHE A 203 6.67 3.49 4.27
CA PHE A 203 7.92 3.03 3.68
C PHE A 203 7.74 1.77 2.82
N ILE A 204 7.03 0.77 3.33
CA ILE A 204 6.73 -0.46 2.58
C ILE A 204 5.94 -0.13 1.32
N THR A 205 4.85 0.63 1.45
CA THR A 205 3.98 0.99 0.30
C THR A 205 4.75 1.75 -0.78
N LEU A 206 5.61 2.67 -0.37
CA LEU A 206 6.45 3.46 -1.27
C LEU A 206 7.54 2.64 -1.95
N LEU A 207 8.01 1.53 -1.38
CA LEU A 207 8.93 0.62 -2.06
C LEU A 207 8.20 -0.37 -2.96
N LEU A 208 7.03 -0.84 -2.57
CA LEU A 208 6.17 -1.70 -3.38
C LEU A 208 5.73 -1.04 -4.69
N LYS A 209 5.40 0.26 -4.66
CA LYS A 209 5.09 1.05 -5.88
C LYS A 209 6.18 1.04 -6.95
N TYR A 210 7.41 0.70 -6.59
CA TYR A 210 8.55 0.64 -7.49
C TYR A 210 9.07 -0.79 -7.66
N ASN A 211 8.29 -1.78 -7.24
CA ASN A 211 8.61 -3.20 -7.35
C ASN A 211 9.92 -3.60 -6.65
N LEU A 212 10.30 -2.89 -5.58
CA LEU A 212 11.54 -3.13 -4.82
C LEU A 212 11.33 -4.17 -3.69
N HIS A 213 10.69 -5.30 -3.97
CA HIS A 213 10.25 -6.28 -2.95
C HIS A 213 11.42 -6.83 -2.11
N TYR A 214 12.52 -7.20 -2.77
CA TYR A 214 13.70 -7.74 -2.07
C TYR A 214 14.31 -6.71 -1.12
N LEU A 215 14.43 -5.46 -1.58
CA LEU A 215 15.00 -4.39 -0.79
C LEU A 215 14.18 -4.10 0.47
N VAL A 216 12.84 -4.15 0.37
CA VAL A 216 11.96 -4.00 1.55
C VAL A 216 12.29 -5.06 2.59
N ILE A 217 12.36 -6.33 2.18
CA ILE A 217 12.59 -7.45 3.10
C ILE A 217 13.95 -7.32 3.78
N GLU A 218 15.00 -7.01 3.02
CA GLU A 218 16.35 -6.83 3.55
C GLU A 218 16.46 -5.65 4.51
N ILE A 219 15.90 -4.49 4.15
CA ILE A 219 15.92 -3.31 5.03
C ILE A 219 15.12 -3.58 6.30
N SER A 220 13.94 -4.20 6.20
CA SER A 220 13.14 -4.51 7.38
C SER A 220 13.82 -5.53 8.30
N ARG A 221 14.48 -6.55 7.74
CA ARG A 221 15.32 -7.50 8.49
C ARG A 221 16.47 -6.80 9.18
N PHE A 222 17.18 -5.92 8.47
CA PHE A 222 18.30 -5.14 8.98
C PHE A 222 17.89 -4.17 10.10
N LEU A 223 16.76 -3.47 9.93
CA LEU A 223 16.24 -2.54 10.93
C LEU A 223 15.61 -3.26 12.14
N LYS A 224 15.39 -4.58 12.04
CA LYS A 224 14.67 -5.43 13.01
C LYS A 224 13.22 -4.98 13.20
N TYR A 225 12.58 -4.50 12.14
CA TYR A 225 11.17 -4.16 12.18
C TYR A 225 10.33 -5.42 12.19
N GLN A 226 9.35 -5.46 13.09
CA GLN A 226 8.27 -6.43 13.01
C GLN A 226 7.44 -6.07 11.78
N ILE A 227 7.73 -6.73 10.67
CA ILE A 227 6.97 -6.57 9.44
C ILE A 227 5.60 -7.20 9.67
N LYS A 228 4.64 -6.41 10.15
CA LYS A 228 3.24 -6.84 10.29
C LYS A 228 2.63 -7.18 8.92
N GLN A 229 3.16 -6.57 7.85
CA GLN A 229 2.66 -6.66 6.48
C GLN A 229 3.51 -7.56 5.55
N LYS A 230 4.15 -8.63 6.07
CA LYS A 230 4.93 -9.53 5.20
C LYS A 230 4.05 -10.10 4.10
N SER A 231 2.84 -10.54 4.46
CA SER A 231 1.84 -11.05 3.53
C SER A 231 1.59 -10.08 2.37
N THR A 232 1.41 -8.79 2.64
CA THR A 232 1.21 -7.74 1.62
C THR A 232 2.38 -7.66 0.63
N ILE A 233 3.63 -7.74 1.11
CA ILE A 233 4.82 -7.68 0.25
C ILE A 233 4.85 -8.88 -0.70
N TYR A 234 4.62 -10.08 -0.17
CA TYR A 234 4.62 -11.31 -0.98
C TYR A 234 3.43 -11.36 -1.95
N THR A 235 2.24 -10.91 -1.53
CA THR A 235 1.08 -10.81 -2.42
C THR A 235 1.34 -9.83 -3.56
N HIS A 236 1.85 -8.63 -3.27
CA HIS A 236 2.21 -7.68 -4.32
C HIS A 236 3.30 -8.21 -5.25
N TRP A 237 4.33 -8.88 -4.70
CA TRP A 237 5.35 -9.53 -5.52
C TRP A 237 4.74 -10.58 -6.44
N ALA A 238 3.84 -11.42 -5.94
CA ALA A 238 3.19 -12.45 -6.73
C ALA A 238 2.31 -11.84 -7.83
N CYS A 239 1.54 -10.79 -7.54
CA CYS A 239 0.78 -10.05 -8.55
C CYS A 239 1.69 -9.52 -9.67
N CYS A 240 2.83 -8.90 -9.34
CA CYS A 240 3.80 -8.46 -10.35
C CYS A 240 4.44 -9.64 -11.10
N LYS A 241 4.66 -10.77 -10.41
CA LYS A 241 5.25 -11.96 -11.02
C LYS A 241 4.31 -12.59 -12.06
N VAL A 242 3.00 -12.50 -11.84
CA VAL A 242 1.98 -12.98 -12.79
C VAL A 242 2.08 -12.30 -14.16
N GLU A 243 2.49 -11.03 -14.20
CA GLU A 243 2.68 -10.24 -15.43
C GLU A 243 3.87 -10.71 -16.28
N SER A 244 4.73 -11.59 -15.78
CA SER A 244 5.87 -12.10 -16.55
C SER A 244 5.43 -13.05 -17.68
N GLN A 245 6.14 -13.03 -18.82
CA GLN A 245 5.89 -13.90 -19.98
C GLN A 245 6.46 -15.33 -19.78
N GLN A 246 6.06 -15.99 -18.70
CA GLN A 246 6.38 -17.39 -18.42
C GLN A 246 5.12 -18.25 -18.53
N ASP A 247 5.31 -19.55 -18.74
CA ASP A 247 4.24 -20.54 -18.77
C ASP A 247 3.46 -20.60 -17.44
N ASP A 248 2.16 -20.85 -17.53
CA ASP A 248 1.22 -20.78 -16.41
C ASP A 248 1.54 -21.82 -15.32
N GLU A 249 1.99 -23.02 -15.70
CA GLU A 249 2.32 -24.08 -14.74
C GLU A 249 3.59 -23.77 -13.96
N GLN A 250 4.64 -23.36 -14.68
CA GLN A 250 5.90 -22.95 -14.07
C GLN A 250 5.70 -21.75 -13.14
N LEU A 251 4.91 -20.77 -13.58
CA LEU A 251 4.62 -19.57 -12.81
C LEU A 251 3.87 -19.90 -11.52
N CYS A 252 2.88 -20.80 -11.59
CA CYS A 252 2.16 -21.29 -10.41
C CYS A 252 3.10 -21.95 -9.41
N GLN A 253 4.01 -22.81 -9.88
CA GLN A 253 4.98 -23.50 -9.02
C GLN A 253 5.95 -22.52 -8.35
N ILE A 254 6.50 -21.56 -9.10
CA ILE A 254 7.39 -20.53 -8.55
C ILE A 254 6.69 -19.71 -7.45
N ILE A 255 5.44 -19.31 -7.68
CA ILE A 255 4.66 -18.54 -6.72
C ILE A 255 4.40 -19.37 -5.46
N LYS A 256 3.97 -20.63 -5.62
CA LYS A 256 3.76 -21.58 -4.51
C LYS A 256 5.00 -21.77 -3.67
N GLU A 257 6.13 -22.07 -4.31
CA GLU A 257 7.38 -22.37 -3.62
C GLU A 257 7.90 -21.19 -2.81
N LYS A 258 7.72 -19.97 -3.30
CA LYS A 258 8.17 -18.76 -2.58
C LYS A 258 7.24 -18.34 -1.45
N ILE A 259 5.95 -18.67 -1.56
CA ILE A 259 4.90 -18.28 -0.60
C ILE A 259 4.72 -19.34 0.51
N LYS A 260 5.09 -20.61 0.27
CA LYS A 260 4.84 -21.74 1.19
C LYS A 260 5.29 -21.50 2.64
N GLU A 261 6.38 -20.75 2.84
CA GLU A 261 6.97 -20.50 4.16
C GLU A 261 6.28 -19.36 4.92
N GLN A 262 5.41 -18.60 4.25
CA GLN A 262 4.81 -17.39 4.77
C GLN A 262 3.33 -17.61 5.11
N LYS A 263 2.93 -17.21 6.32
CA LYS A 263 1.55 -17.34 6.81
C LYS A 263 0.71 -16.12 6.42
N GLY A 264 -0.58 -16.34 6.18
CA GLY A 264 -1.57 -15.26 6.00
C GLY A 264 -1.59 -14.61 4.62
N ILE A 265 -0.95 -15.23 3.62
CA ILE A 265 -1.06 -14.78 2.22
C ILE A 265 -2.35 -15.34 1.63
N SER A 266 -3.13 -14.47 0.99
CA SER A 266 -4.32 -14.89 0.26
C SER A 266 -4.02 -15.03 -1.22
N PHE A 267 -4.30 -16.22 -1.76
CA PHE A 267 -4.17 -16.52 -3.18
C PHE A 267 -5.28 -15.85 -4.00
N THR A 268 -6.36 -15.43 -3.36
CA THR A 268 -7.48 -14.74 -4.03
C THR A 268 -7.05 -13.51 -4.82
N GLN A 269 -6.26 -12.62 -4.23
CA GLN A 269 -5.80 -11.39 -4.88
C GLN A 269 -4.86 -11.68 -6.05
N ILE A 270 -4.03 -12.72 -5.93
CA ILE A 270 -3.09 -13.13 -6.97
C ILE A 270 -3.87 -13.71 -8.17
N ALA A 271 -4.89 -14.53 -7.89
CA ALA A 271 -5.74 -15.12 -8.92
C ALA A 271 -6.63 -14.08 -9.64
N GLN A 272 -7.10 -13.04 -8.93
CA GLN A 272 -7.79 -11.92 -9.58
C GLN A 272 -6.88 -11.23 -10.60
N LYS A 273 -5.61 -11.01 -10.24
CA LYS A 273 -4.64 -10.38 -11.14
C LYS A 273 -4.36 -11.21 -12.40
N SER A 274 -4.31 -12.55 -12.30
CA SER A 274 -4.10 -13.40 -13.47
C SER A 274 -5.24 -13.34 -14.50
N ILE A 275 -6.47 -13.08 -14.05
CA ILE A 275 -7.62 -12.94 -14.96
C ILE A 275 -7.58 -11.62 -15.72
N GLU A 276 -7.18 -10.53 -15.07
CA GLU A 276 -6.99 -9.23 -15.74
C GLU A 276 -6.01 -9.33 -16.92
N ILE A 277 -5.03 -10.24 -16.82
CA ILE A 277 -3.98 -10.48 -17.82
C ILE A 277 -4.39 -11.60 -18.82
N VAL A 278 -5.59 -12.16 -18.70
CA VAL A 278 -6.15 -13.22 -19.56
C VAL A 278 -5.33 -14.53 -19.50
N LYS A 279 -4.75 -14.86 -18.34
CA LYS A 279 -4.12 -16.17 -18.08
C LYS A 279 -5.11 -17.10 -17.39
N SER A 280 -6.01 -17.70 -18.18
CA SER A 280 -7.23 -18.39 -17.70
C SER A 280 -7.01 -19.80 -17.14
N GLN A 281 -5.79 -20.34 -17.17
CA GLN A 281 -5.48 -21.63 -16.51
C GLN A 281 -4.77 -21.42 -15.17
N LEU A 282 -3.97 -20.36 -15.06
CA LEU A 282 -3.23 -20.00 -13.86
C LEU A 282 -4.14 -19.63 -12.68
N ASP A 283 -5.19 -18.85 -12.92
CA ASP A 283 -6.16 -18.39 -11.91
C ASP A 283 -6.80 -19.55 -11.13
N ARG A 284 -7.23 -20.61 -11.84
CA ARG A 284 -7.81 -21.82 -11.24
C ARG A 284 -6.79 -22.54 -10.38
N LYS A 285 -5.58 -22.78 -10.92
CA LYS A 285 -4.50 -23.45 -10.21
C LYS A 285 -4.06 -22.66 -8.97
N LEU A 286 -4.12 -21.33 -8.99
CA LEU A 286 -3.80 -20.47 -7.85
C LEU A 286 -4.88 -20.53 -6.77
N LEU A 287 -6.16 -20.43 -7.15
CA LEU A 287 -7.31 -20.50 -6.24
C LEU A 287 -7.43 -21.84 -5.51
N ASP A 288 -7.01 -22.94 -6.14
CA ASP A 288 -6.99 -24.25 -5.49
C ASP A 288 -6.08 -24.31 -4.25
N ASN A 289 -5.12 -23.40 -4.13
CA ASN A 289 -4.25 -23.30 -2.96
C ASN A 289 -4.81 -22.40 -1.86
N GLU A 290 -5.92 -21.70 -2.10
CA GLU A 290 -6.60 -20.94 -1.05
C GLU A 290 -7.31 -21.92 -0.12
N GLN A 291 -6.83 -22.03 1.12
CA GLN A 291 -7.39 -22.91 2.14
C GLN A 291 -8.76 -22.43 2.64
N SER A 292 -9.02 -21.12 2.59
CA SER A 292 -10.27 -20.53 3.07
C SER A 292 -11.35 -20.55 1.98
N LEU A 293 -12.28 -21.50 2.08
CA LEU A 293 -13.45 -21.58 1.19
C LEU A 293 -14.29 -20.30 1.21
N SER A 294 -14.47 -19.69 2.38
CA SER A 294 -15.21 -18.43 2.55
C SER A 294 -14.60 -17.25 1.77
N LYS A 295 -13.30 -17.28 1.48
CA LYS A 295 -12.63 -16.29 0.61
C LYS A 295 -12.63 -16.72 -0.85
N ARG A 296 -12.44 -18.02 -1.10
CA ARG A 296 -12.38 -18.61 -2.46
C ARG A 296 -13.70 -18.47 -3.21
N ILE A 297 -14.83 -18.78 -2.59
CA ILE A 297 -16.15 -18.83 -3.23
C ILE A 297 -16.60 -17.45 -3.75
N PRO A 298 -16.57 -16.35 -2.97
CA PRO A 298 -16.94 -15.03 -3.49
C PRO A 298 -16.09 -14.61 -4.69
N VAL A 299 -14.81 -15.01 -4.69
CA VAL A 299 -13.87 -14.70 -5.77
C VAL A 299 -14.20 -15.52 -7.01
N LEU A 300 -14.46 -16.82 -6.89
CA LEU A 300 -14.92 -17.66 -8.02
C LEU A 300 -16.19 -17.08 -8.67
N ILE A 301 -17.17 -16.63 -7.87
CA ILE A 301 -18.38 -15.98 -8.39
C ILE A 301 -18.04 -14.67 -9.11
N TRP A 302 -17.16 -13.85 -8.54
CA TRP A 302 -16.73 -12.60 -9.18
C TRP A 302 -16.04 -12.87 -10.52
N MET A 303 -15.14 -13.85 -10.56
CA MET A 303 -14.40 -14.27 -11.76
C MET A 303 -15.32 -14.79 -12.85
N ALA A 304 -16.34 -15.56 -12.47
CA ALA A 304 -17.36 -16.09 -13.37
C ALA A 304 -18.15 -14.98 -14.07
N ASN A 305 -18.34 -13.82 -13.44
CA ASN A 305 -19.03 -12.68 -14.05
C ASN A 305 -18.11 -11.78 -14.88
N TYR A 306 -16.80 -11.84 -14.63
CA TYR A 306 -15.82 -10.97 -15.27
C TYR A 306 -15.37 -11.52 -16.64
N GLN A 307 -15.13 -12.83 -16.75
CA GLN A 307 -14.80 -13.44 -18.03
C GLN A 307 -16.07 -13.54 -18.89
N GLN A 308 -15.96 -13.27 -20.19
CA GLN A 308 -17.03 -13.46 -21.16
C GLN A 308 -16.80 -14.81 -21.85
N GLY A 309 -17.70 -15.78 -21.67
CA GLY A 309 -17.72 -17.03 -22.44
C GLY A 309 -17.34 -18.32 -21.71
N ASN A 310 -16.82 -18.28 -20.47
CA ASN A 310 -16.48 -19.48 -19.67
C ASN A 310 -17.03 -19.46 -18.23
N ASN A 311 -18.13 -18.76 -18.03
CA ASN A 311 -18.73 -18.43 -16.72
C ASN A 311 -19.19 -19.71 -15.99
N ASN A 312 -19.63 -20.70 -16.78
CA ASN A 312 -20.18 -21.97 -16.34
C ASN A 312 -19.24 -22.73 -15.41
N SER A 313 -17.99 -22.90 -15.82
CA SER A 313 -17.02 -23.71 -15.08
C SER A 313 -16.67 -23.12 -13.70
N TYR A 314 -16.66 -21.79 -13.57
CA TYR A 314 -16.39 -21.14 -12.28
C TYR A 314 -17.58 -21.21 -11.32
N TYR A 315 -18.81 -21.08 -11.83
CA TYR A 315 -20.03 -21.23 -11.01
C TYR A 315 -20.20 -22.67 -10.51
N GLU A 316 -19.97 -23.67 -11.37
CA GLU A 316 -19.99 -25.08 -10.97
C GLU A 316 -18.97 -25.36 -9.86
N LYS A 317 -17.73 -24.87 -10.01
CA LYS A 317 -16.68 -25.01 -8.99
C LYS A 317 -17.05 -24.30 -7.69
N ALA A 318 -17.59 -23.09 -7.77
CA ALA A 318 -18.06 -22.34 -6.59
C ALA A 318 -19.17 -23.08 -5.84
N LEU A 319 -20.08 -23.75 -6.57
CA LEU A 319 -21.16 -24.55 -5.97
C LEU A 319 -20.62 -25.77 -5.24
N ILE A 320 -19.69 -26.51 -5.87
CA ILE A 320 -19.03 -27.68 -5.25
C ILE A 320 -18.30 -27.24 -3.97
N ASP A 321 -17.55 -26.15 -4.03
CA ASP A 321 -16.83 -25.59 -2.89
C ASP A 321 -17.77 -25.14 -1.76
N ALA A 322 -18.91 -24.52 -2.11
CA ALA A 322 -19.90 -24.11 -1.13
C ALA A 322 -20.54 -25.32 -0.43
N ILE A 323 -20.85 -26.39 -1.18
CA ILE A 323 -21.36 -27.64 -0.59
C ILE A 323 -20.31 -28.25 0.35
N ASN A 324 -19.05 -28.29 -0.08
CA ASN A 324 -17.94 -28.79 0.74
C ASN A 324 -17.71 -27.97 2.01
N SER A 325 -17.98 -26.66 1.98
CA SER A 325 -17.88 -25.78 3.14
C SER A 325 -18.93 -26.07 4.23
N LYS A 326 -20.04 -26.74 3.86
CA LYS A 326 -21.21 -27.00 4.72
C LYS A 326 -21.84 -25.73 5.33
N ASP A 327 -21.47 -24.55 4.83
CA ASP A 327 -22.06 -23.28 5.24
C ASP A 327 -23.25 -22.95 4.34
N SER A 328 -24.45 -23.03 4.89
CA SER A 328 -25.69 -22.68 4.18
C SER A 328 -25.65 -21.28 3.60
N ASN A 329 -24.98 -20.31 4.24
CA ASN A 329 -24.88 -18.94 3.73
C ASN A 329 -24.08 -18.89 2.43
N LEU A 330 -22.97 -19.63 2.34
CA LEU A 330 -22.16 -19.70 1.12
C LEU A 330 -22.91 -20.42 0.00
N ILE A 331 -23.68 -21.46 0.32
CA ILE A 331 -24.55 -22.15 -0.66
C ILE A 331 -25.62 -21.18 -1.19
N TYR A 332 -26.32 -20.46 -0.31
CA TYR A 332 -27.32 -19.47 -0.72
C TYR A 332 -26.70 -18.31 -1.52
N LEU A 333 -25.49 -17.89 -1.18
CA LEU A 333 -24.75 -16.87 -1.93
C LEU A 333 -24.53 -17.32 -3.38
N VAL A 334 -24.05 -18.55 -3.59
CA VAL A 334 -23.84 -19.11 -4.93
C VAL A 334 -25.17 -19.24 -5.67
N ILE A 335 -26.21 -19.82 -5.05
CA ILE A 335 -27.54 -20.00 -5.67
C ILE A 335 -28.11 -18.65 -6.13
N MET A 336 -28.14 -17.66 -5.23
CA MET A 336 -28.67 -16.33 -5.54
C MET A 336 -27.89 -15.66 -6.69
N LYS A 337 -26.56 -15.74 -6.66
CA LYS A 337 -25.73 -15.11 -7.69
C LYS A 337 -25.78 -15.86 -9.02
N PHE A 338 -25.94 -17.18 -9.00
CA PHE A 338 -26.04 -17.99 -10.20
C PHE A 338 -27.39 -17.80 -10.90
N LEU A 339 -28.49 -17.75 -10.14
CA LEU A 339 -29.83 -17.52 -10.70
C LEU A 339 -29.94 -16.15 -11.41
N LYS A 340 -29.28 -15.12 -10.87
CA LYS A 340 -29.26 -13.75 -11.43
C LYS A 340 -28.47 -13.61 -12.74
N THR A 341 -27.72 -14.63 -13.16
CA THR A 341 -26.98 -14.58 -14.43
C THR A 341 -27.91 -14.77 -15.62
N ASP A 342 -27.53 -14.21 -16.77
CA ASP A 342 -28.26 -14.35 -18.05
C ASP A 342 -28.05 -15.71 -18.73
N MET A 343 -27.46 -16.68 -18.00
CA MET A 343 -27.28 -18.06 -18.48
C MET A 343 -28.64 -18.76 -18.66
N ASP A 344 -28.65 -19.79 -19.52
CA ASP A 344 -29.84 -20.60 -19.76
C ASP A 344 -30.40 -21.20 -18.47
N GLU A 345 -31.72 -21.09 -18.31
CA GLU A 345 -32.42 -21.49 -17.09
C GLU A 345 -32.42 -23.00 -16.90
N THR A 346 -32.50 -23.78 -17.99
CA THR A 346 -32.46 -25.24 -17.88
C THR A 346 -31.09 -25.73 -17.43
N TYR A 347 -30.03 -25.11 -17.94
CA TYR A 347 -28.67 -25.36 -17.47
C TYR A 347 -28.49 -25.00 -16.00
N LYS A 348 -28.92 -23.80 -15.57
CA LYS A 348 -28.84 -23.37 -14.15
C LYS A 348 -29.54 -24.35 -13.21
N PHE A 349 -30.77 -24.73 -13.53
CA PHE A 349 -31.53 -25.68 -12.72
C PHE A 349 -30.94 -27.09 -12.76
N GLY A 350 -30.41 -27.52 -13.91
CA GLY A 350 -29.65 -28.76 -14.06
C GLY A 350 -28.52 -28.84 -13.04
N ILE A 351 -27.56 -27.92 -13.10
CA ILE A 351 -26.40 -27.88 -12.20
C ILE A 351 -26.83 -27.83 -10.73
N LEU A 352 -27.78 -26.95 -10.38
CA LEU A 352 -28.23 -26.80 -8.99
C LEU A 352 -28.96 -28.05 -8.45
N SER A 353 -29.55 -28.85 -9.34
CA SER A 353 -30.30 -30.07 -8.99
C SER A 353 -29.46 -31.35 -9.01
N GLN A 354 -28.21 -31.31 -9.47
CA GLN A 354 -27.32 -32.48 -9.50
C GLN A 354 -27.02 -33.03 -8.09
N ASN A 355 -26.87 -32.15 -7.10
CA ASN A 355 -26.57 -32.54 -5.73
C ASN A 355 -27.79 -32.32 -4.82
N GLN A 356 -28.16 -33.33 -4.03
CA GLN A 356 -29.31 -33.30 -3.12
C GLN A 356 -29.26 -32.12 -2.13
N ILE A 357 -28.07 -31.76 -1.63
CA ILE A 357 -27.89 -30.66 -0.69
C ILE A 357 -28.20 -29.32 -1.37
N SER A 358 -27.64 -29.10 -2.55
CA SER A 358 -27.89 -27.90 -3.35
C SER A 358 -29.37 -27.81 -3.75
N GLN A 359 -29.96 -28.93 -4.16
CA GLN A 359 -31.38 -29.00 -4.53
C GLN A 359 -32.30 -28.64 -3.36
N ALA A 360 -32.03 -29.14 -2.16
CA ALA A 360 -32.81 -28.80 -0.97
C ALA A 360 -32.73 -27.29 -0.64
N HIS A 361 -31.53 -26.70 -0.72
CA HIS A 361 -31.33 -25.27 -0.51
C HIS A 361 -32.00 -24.44 -1.62
N LEU A 362 -31.97 -24.89 -2.88
CA LEU A 362 -32.66 -24.25 -3.98
C LEU A 362 -34.18 -24.23 -3.75
N ILE A 363 -34.78 -25.38 -3.40
CA ILE A 363 -36.21 -25.48 -3.13
C ILE A 363 -36.60 -24.56 -1.97
N TYR A 364 -35.79 -24.51 -0.91
CA TYR A 364 -36.03 -23.61 0.21
C TYR A 364 -35.93 -22.13 -0.21
N TYR A 365 -34.90 -21.77 -0.99
CA TYR A 365 -34.69 -20.42 -1.49
C TYR A 365 -35.87 -19.96 -2.36
N LEU A 366 -36.27 -20.75 -3.35
CA LEU A 366 -37.36 -20.44 -4.26
C LEU A 366 -38.70 -20.30 -3.53
N ARG A 367 -38.97 -21.16 -2.52
CA ARG A 367 -40.21 -21.11 -1.73
C ARG A 367 -40.38 -19.84 -0.89
N ASN A 368 -39.28 -19.19 -0.51
CA ASN A 368 -39.31 -18.09 0.45
C ASN A 368 -39.00 -16.74 -0.18
N PHE A 369 -38.27 -16.69 -1.30
CA PHE A 369 -37.70 -15.45 -1.82
C PHE A 369 -38.04 -15.12 -3.27
N ASP A 370 -38.43 -16.10 -4.12
CA ASP A 370 -38.62 -15.83 -5.56
C ASP A 370 -39.70 -16.68 -6.23
N ASP A 371 -40.94 -16.16 -6.20
CA ASP A 371 -42.12 -16.80 -6.80
C ASP A 371 -41.99 -16.99 -8.33
N LYS A 372 -41.26 -16.08 -9.02
CA LYS A 372 -41.10 -16.12 -10.48
C LYS A 372 -40.16 -17.25 -10.89
N TYR A 373 -39.01 -17.36 -10.24
CA TYR A 373 -38.09 -18.48 -10.48
C TYR A 373 -38.66 -19.81 -9.98
N GLN A 374 -39.53 -19.79 -8.96
CA GLN A 374 -40.23 -21.00 -8.52
C GLN A 374 -41.12 -21.58 -9.63
N GLN A 375 -41.91 -20.75 -10.32
CA GLN A 375 -42.76 -21.21 -11.43
C GLN A 375 -41.94 -21.79 -12.59
N LYS A 376 -40.83 -21.12 -12.94
CA LYS A 376 -39.89 -21.58 -13.97
C LYS A 376 -39.24 -22.92 -13.61
N TYR A 377 -38.85 -23.09 -12.35
CA TYR A 377 -38.29 -24.36 -11.85
C TYR A 377 -39.33 -25.50 -11.88
N LEU A 378 -40.59 -25.22 -11.54
CA LEU A 378 -41.67 -26.21 -11.65
C LEU A 378 -41.92 -26.62 -13.10
N GLN A 379 -41.82 -25.69 -14.05
CA GLN A 379 -41.93 -25.98 -15.48
C GLN A 379 -40.74 -26.81 -15.97
N TYR A 380 -39.52 -26.50 -15.51
CA TYR A 380 -38.32 -27.31 -15.76
C TYR A 380 -38.50 -28.75 -15.27
N LEU A 381 -39.00 -28.95 -14.04
CA LEU A 381 -39.27 -30.30 -13.50
C LEU A 381 -40.32 -31.06 -14.33
N LYS A 382 -41.40 -30.39 -14.77
CA LYS A 382 -42.42 -30.98 -15.65
C LYS A 382 -41.83 -31.48 -16.97
N ASN A 383 -40.95 -30.68 -17.57
CA ASN A 383 -40.35 -30.99 -18.87
C ASN A 383 -39.27 -32.09 -18.78
N MET A 384 -38.46 -32.09 -17.71
CA MET A 384 -37.36 -33.07 -17.52
C MET A 384 -37.83 -34.43 -17.00
N MET A 385 -38.81 -34.48 -16.09
CA MET A 385 -39.16 -35.74 -15.43
C MET A 385 -40.20 -36.58 -16.19
N LYS A 386 -41.02 -36.01 -17.10
CA LYS A 386 -42.24 -36.70 -17.60
C LYS A 386 -43.05 -37.36 -16.46
N VAL A 387 -42.97 -36.81 -15.24
CA VAL A 387 -43.68 -37.31 -14.06
C VAL A 387 -44.83 -36.36 -13.78
N ASP A 388 -45.99 -36.93 -13.45
CA ASP A 388 -47.18 -36.21 -13.04
C ASP A 388 -46.92 -35.45 -11.72
N ILE A 389 -46.50 -34.17 -11.80
CA ILE A 389 -46.14 -33.32 -10.64
C ILE A 389 -47.40 -32.73 -9.96
N GLN A 390 -48.61 -33.11 -10.40
CA GLN A 390 -49.87 -32.67 -9.76
C GLN A 390 -49.93 -32.89 -8.23
N PRO A 391 -49.43 -34.01 -7.65
CA PRO A 391 -49.49 -34.23 -6.20
C PRO A 391 -48.59 -33.25 -5.43
N SER A 392 -47.37 -33.00 -5.94
CA SER A 392 -46.39 -32.12 -5.31
C SER A 392 -46.80 -30.65 -5.39
N ILE A 393 -47.38 -30.22 -6.52
CA ILE A 393 -47.95 -28.87 -6.68
C ILE A 393 -49.18 -28.68 -5.78
N LYS A 394 -50.05 -29.69 -5.65
CA LYS A 394 -51.17 -29.65 -4.69
C LYS A 394 -50.66 -29.55 -3.25
N LEU A 395 -49.62 -30.30 -2.88
CA LEU A 395 -49.03 -30.21 -1.54
C LEU A 395 -48.40 -28.83 -1.27
N ILE A 396 -47.68 -28.27 -2.25
CA ILE A 396 -47.07 -26.93 -2.17
C ILE A 396 -48.14 -25.84 -2.06
N ASN A 397 -49.21 -25.91 -2.85
CA ASN A 397 -50.32 -24.96 -2.80
C ASN A 397 -51.11 -25.07 -1.48
N LYS A 398 -51.27 -26.29 -0.96
CA LYS A 398 -51.97 -26.54 0.32
C LYS A 398 -51.14 -26.02 1.51
N VAL A 399 -49.82 -26.19 1.49
CA VAL A 399 -48.92 -25.64 2.52
C VAL A 399 -48.82 -24.11 2.45
N ALA A 400 -48.82 -23.53 1.24
CA ALA A 400 -48.85 -22.07 1.06
C ALA A 400 -50.18 -21.46 1.56
N GLN A 401 -51.32 -22.12 1.31
CA GLN A 401 -52.63 -21.73 1.85
C GLN A 401 -52.69 -21.85 3.37
N MET A 402 -52.18 -22.95 3.96
CA MET A 402 -52.12 -23.10 5.42
C MET A 402 -51.26 -22.01 6.08
N ARG A 403 -50.11 -21.65 5.47
CA ARG A 403 -49.24 -20.57 5.97
C ARG A 403 -49.85 -19.17 5.87
N LYS A 404 -50.61 -18.87 4.81
CA LYS A 404 -51.39 -17.62 4.75
C LYS A 404 -52.42 -17.56 5.89
N LEU A 405 -53.07 -18.68 6.20
CA LEU A 405 -54.00 -18.78 7.33
C LEU A 405 -53.29 -18.60 8.68
N ASP A 406 -52.16 -19.27 8.89
CA ASP A 406 -51.37 -19.18 10.13
C ASP A 406 -50.79 -17.79 10.37
N PHE A 407 -50.28 -17.15 9.32
CA PHE A 407 -49.76 -15.78 9.40
C PHE A 407 -50.89 -14.77 9.68
N GLN A 408 -52.06 -14.93 9.05
CA GLN A 408 -53.24 -14.12 9.36
C GLN A 408 -53.76 -14.36 10.78
N ASN A 409 -53.69 -15.60 11.29
CA ASN A 409 -54.07 -15.94 12.67
C ASN A 409 -53.08 -15.38 13.69
N LEU A 410 -51.77 -15.39 13.41
CA LEU A 410 -50.74 -14.73 14.21
C LEU A 410 -50.89 -13.21 14.22
N LEU A 411 -51.22 -12.60 13.08
CA LEU A 411 -51.57 -11.18 12.98
C LEU A 411 -52.85 -10.84 13.77
N ARG A 412 -53.91 -11.64 13.65
CA ARG A 412 -55.13 -11.47 14.45
C ARG A 412 -54.89 -11.64 15.94
N ASN A 413 -54.07 -12.61 16.35
CA ASN A 413 -53.75 -12.84 17.76
C ASN A 413 -52.86 -11.74 18.35
N SER A 414 -51.91 -11.20 17.57
CA SER A 414 -51.11 -10.05 18.00
C SER A 414 -51.92 -8.76 18.06
N LEU A 415 -52.85 -8.54 17.12
CA LEU A 415 -53.83 -7.44 17.16
C LEU A 415 -54.76 -7.55 18.37
N LYS A 416 -55.32 -8.75 18.65
CA LYS A 416 -56.14 -9.00 19.85
C LYS A 416 -55.36 -8.76 21.14
N LYS A 417 -54.09 -9.18 21.22
CA LYS A 417 -53.20 -8.88 22.36
C LYS A 417 -52.97 -7.38 22.51
N ARG A 418 -52.72 -6.64 21.42
CA ARG A 418 -52.58 -5.17 21.46
C ARG A 418 -53.85 -4.47 21.93
N VAL A 419 -55.03 -4.88 21.45
CA VAL A 419 -56.32 -4.31 21.90
C VAL A 419 -56.55 -4.58 23.38
N LYS A 420 -56.23 -5.78 23.88
CA LYS A 420 -56.33 -6.14 25.30
C LYS A 420 -55.37 -5.34 26.19
N ILE A 421 -54.14 -5.09 25.70
CA ILE A 421 -53.17 -4.23 26.39
C ILE A 421 -53.65 -2.77 26.40
N HIS A 422 -54.26 -2.29 25.32
CA HIS A 422 -54.78 -0.93 25.23
C HIS A 422 -56.02 -0.71 26.11
N SER A 423 -56.89 -1.71 26.26
CA SER A 423 -58.01 -1.66 27.21
C SER A 423 -57.54 -1.68 28.66
N ILE A 424 -56.52 -2.48 28.99
CA ILE A 424 -55.90 -2.50 30.33
C ILE A 424 -55.24 -1.16 30.64
N ALA A 425 -54.55 -0.54 29.67
CA ALA A 425 -53.96 0.78 29.81
C ALA A 425 -55.02 1.89 30.01
N LYS A 426 -56.17 1.81 29.34
CA LYS A 426 -57.32 2.72 29.58
C LYS A 426 -57.93 2.54 30.97
N CYS A 427 -58.08 1.31 31.45
CA CYS A 427 -58.56 1.05 32.82
C CYS A 427 -57.58 1.53 33.90
N TYR A 428 -56.27 1.46 33.64
CA TYR A 428 -55.26 2.01 34.54
C TYR A 428 -55.28 3.55 34.58
N LYS A 429 -55.50 4.20 33.43
CA LYS A 429 -55.64 5.66 33.35
C LYS A 429 -56.86 6.18 34.12
N HIS A 430 -58.02 5.52 34.00
CA HIS A 430 -59.22 5.86 34.76
C HIS A 430 -59.09 5.65 36.28
N LYS A 431 -58.19 4.77 36.73
CA LYS A 431 -57.91 4.57 38.17
C LYS A 431 -56.92 5.59 38.75
N GLN A 432 -56.26 6.41 37.92
CA GLN A 432 -55.37 7.49 38.39
C GLN A 432 -56.06 8.86 38.41
N GLU A 433 -57.26 8.97 37.83
CA GLU A 433 -58.06 10.21 37.78
C GLU A 433 -59.22 10.22 38.80
N HIS A 434 -59.29 9.22 39.67
CA HIS A 434 -60.09 9.17 40.91
C HIS A 434 -59.15 9.01 42.09
#